data_AF-A0A819Q5F9-F1
#
_entry.id   AF-A0A819Q5F9-F1
#
_cell.length_a   1.000
_cell.length_b   1.000
_cell.length_c   1.000
_cell.angle_alpha   90.00
_cell.angle_beta   90.00
_cell.angle_gamma   90.00
#
_symmetry.space_group_name_H-M   'P 1'
#
loop_
_entity.id
_entity.type
_entity.pdbx_description
1 polymer ?
#
loop_
_entity_poly.entity_id
_entity_poly.type
_entity_poly.pdbx_seq_one_letter_code
_entity_poly.pdbx_strand_id
1 'polypeptide(L)'
;MYRPYNSRWSYGRCASDFTRRSYSNSFCPVHASEHRQMLEKELYEIIQDRDNFERHITRQNVEQYHQELSNTVDKWERQSIDKIGQTADDIRWQLTTITQKYHHNIKENLTQLTQQLNQARCDGNFFEYQLKQWRARIQELRRMSEEQDNIQLFQIDVGCPFIPKLSLVGKTTDRITPFIPNYKYKYEKNESQSDIGLIFRWPSRYSSGYHTLCFKIECDTSNSTVLMGIISQRTSASTDPYKNPTFCGWSTNNLVYLHGVPYSNFNNYRTNIKDGDIFQLTIDCDQTFICLTNERTCQTYELTVNTARCPLPWQPHVRILTDSY
;
A
#
# COMPACT_ATOMS: atom_id res chain seq x y z
N MET A 1 11.31 40.87 58.53
CA MET A 1 12.51 40.71 57.69
C MET A 1 12.15 41.23 56.29
N TYR A 2 12.32 42.52 55.95
CA TYR A 2 13.59 43.20 55.59
C TYR A 2 14.46 42.35 54.65
N ARG A 3 14.85 42.76 53.44
CA ARG A 3 14.53 43.86 52.48
C ARG A 3 15.37 43.51 51.19
N PRO A 4 15.34 44.29 50.09
CA PRO A 4 15.25 43.79 48.71
C PRO A 4 16.42 44.22 47.79
N TYR A 5 16.34 43.88 46.50
CA TYR A 5 17.01 44.59 45.40
C TYR A 5 15.89 45.00 44.43
N ASN A 6 15.40 46.24 44.32
CA ASN A 6 16.01 47.56 44.17
C ASN A 6 16.62 47.79 42.78
N SER A 7 15.78 48.11 41.80
CA SER A 7 16.16 48.90 40.63
C SER A 7 15.17 50.05 40.42
N ARG A 8 15.58 51.18 41.00
CA ARG A 8 15.23 52.57 40.69
C ARG A 8 14.79 52.76 39.23
N TRP A 9 13.54 53.16 39.03
CA TRP A 9 13.14 53.97 37.88
C TRP A 9 12.97 55.41 38.38
N SER A 10 13.92 56.26 37.99
CA SER A 10 13.93 57.68 38.24
C SER A 10 12.86 58.38 37.40
N TYR A 11 12.00 59.15 38.05
CA TYR A 11 11.21 60.20 37.40
C TYR A 11 12.16 61.22 36.76
N GLY A 12 12.21 61.23 35.43
CA GLY A 12 12.79 62.32 34.63
C GLY A 12 11.69 62.93 33.76
N ARG A 13 11.28 64.16 34.09
CA ARG A 13 10.34 64.95 33.30
C ARG A 13 11.10 65.73 32.22
N CYS A 14 10.52 65.79 31.02
CA CYS A 14 10.69 66.79 29.96
C CYS A 14 12.09 66.95 29.33
N ALA A 15 12.26 66.39 28.14
CA ALA A 15 12.75 67.15 26.99
C ALA A 15 12.35 66.40 25.70
N SER A 16 11.53 67.06 24.90
CA SER A 16 11.20 66.72 23.53
C SER A 16 12.45 66.73 22.66
N ASP A 17 12.88 65.58 22.19
CA ASP A 17 13.75 65.45 21.01
C ASP A 17 13.68 64.03 20.47
N PHE A 18 12.69 63.79 19.60
CA PHE A 18 12.68 62.63 18.71
C PHE A 18 13.18 63.09 17.34
N THR A 19 14.50 63.15 17.18
CA THR A 19 15.12 63.13 15.86
C THR A 19 15.77 61.77 15.62
N ARG A 20 15.17 60.98 14.72
CA ARG A 20 15.96 60.06 13.90
C ARG A 20 15.52 60.12 12.45
N ARG A 21 16.50 60.41 11.61
CA ARG A 21 16.47 60.34 10.15
C ARG A 21 16.04 58.94 9.70
N SER A 22 14.90 58.85 9.01
CA SER A 22 14.72 58.30 7.66
C SER A 22 13.26 57.91 7.45
N TYR A 23 12.60 58.58 6.50
CA TYR A 23 11.20 58.47 6.07
C TYR A 23 10.17 59.16 6.98
N SER A 24 9.79 60.36 6.51
CA SER A 24 8.75 61.24 7.00
C SER A 24 7.40 60.55 7.09
N ASN A 25 6.92 60.30 8.31
CA ASN A 25 5.55 60.57 8.73
C ASN A 25 5.59 60.96 10.21
N SER A 26 5.93 62.22 10.48
CA SER A 26 5.86 62.79 11.82
C SER A 26 4.38 62.95 12.19
N PHE A 27 3.83 62.01 12.95
CA PHE A 27 2.47 62.12 13.43
C PHE A 27 2.38 63.23 14.49
N CYS A 28 1.47 64.18 14.28
CA CYS A 28 1.03 65.13 15.30
C CYS A 28 0.55 64.34 16.54
N PRO A 29 0.73 64.82 17.79
CA PRO A 29 0.31 64.11 19.00
C PRO A 29 -1.13 63.57 18.97
N VAL A 30 -2.02 64.26 18.25
CA VAL A 30 -3.42 63.84 18.00
C VAL A 30 -3.47 62.59 17.13
N HIS A 31 -2.79 62.55 15.98
CA HIS A 31 -2.79 61.38 15.09
C HIS A 31 -2.04 60.17 15.70
N ALA A 32 -1.05 60.41 16.57
CA ALA A 32 -0.39 59.34 17.34
C ALA A 32 -1.36 58.71 18.36
N SER A 33 -2.25 59.51 18.96
CA SER A 33 -3.28 59.02 19.88
C SER A 33 -4.39 58.25 19.16
N GLU A 34 -4.80 58.70 17.97
CA GLU A 34 -5.77 57.99 17.12
C GLU A 34 -5.23 56.64 16.63
N HIS A 35 -3.96 56.60 16.18
CA HIS A 35 -3.31 55.36 15.80
C HIS A 35 -3.19 54.38 16.98
N ARG A 36 -2.92 54.90 18.19
CA ARG A 36 -2.87 54.08 19.40
C ARG A 36 -4.25 53.50 19.77
N GLN A 37 -5.33 54.25 19.60
CA GLN A 37 -6.68 53.74 19.78
C GLN A 37 -7.03 52.66 18.75
N MET A 38 -6.56 52.80 17.50
CA MET A 38 -6.75 51.79 16.46
C MET A 38 -6.01 50.49 16.81
N LEU A 39 -4.75 50.57 17.26
CA LEU A 39 -3.99 49.41 17.72
C LEU A 39 -4.60 48.74 18.96
N GLU A 40 -5.17 49.52 19.89
CA GLU A 40 -5.89 48.96 21.04
C GLU A 40 -7.13 48.17 20.62
N LYS A 41 -7.83 48.63 19.57
CA LYS A 41 -8.95 47.90 18.98
C LYS A 41 -8.50 46.59 18.31
N GLU A 42 -7.43 46.62 17.51
CA GLU A 42 -6.88 45.40 16.89
C GLU A 42 -6.42 44.39 17.95
N LEU A 43 -5.79 44.87 19.03
CA LEU A 43 -5.38 44.00 20.13
C LEU A 43 -6.60 43.36 20.82
N TYR A 44 -7.68 44.10 21.00
CA TYR A 44 -8.92 43.56 21.57
C TYR A 44 -9.53 42.48 20.68
N GLU A 45 -9.55 42.69 19.36
CA GLU A 45 -10.03 41.70 18.39
C GLU A 45 -9.18 40.40 18.46
N ILE A 46 -7.85 40.53 18.54
CA ILE A 46 -6.95 39.38 18.70
C ILE A 46 -7.20 38.62 20.01
N ILE A 47 -7.42 39.33 21.12
CA ILE A 47 -7.73 38.71 22.41
C ILE A 47 -9.06 37.96 22.32
N GLN A 48 -10.07 38.56 21.71
CA GLN A 48 -11.38 37.93 21.54
C GLN A 48 -11.30 36.67 20.67
N ASP A 49 -10.51 36.71 19.59
CA ASP A 49 -10.28 35.55 18.73
C ASP A 49 -9.55 34.43 19.45
N ARG A 50 -8.54 34.76 20.29
CA ARG A 50 -7.86 33.78 21.14
C ARG A 50 -8.85 33.10 22.10
N ASP A 51 -9.69 33.89 22.78
CA ASP A 51 -10.66 33.35 23.76
C ASP A 51 -11.74 32.50 23.08
N ASN A 52 -12.12 32.84 21.84
CA ASN A 52 -13.00 32.01 21.01
C ASN A 52 -12.33 30.68 20.63
N PHE A 53 -11.07 30.72 20.24
CA PHE A 53 -10.29 29.54 19.90
C PHE A 53 -10.07 28.62 21.10
N GLU A 54 -9.74 29.17 22.28
CA GLU A 54 -9.56 28.42 23.52
C GLU A 54 -10.84 27.68 23.92
N ARG A 55 -12.00 28.35 23.81
CA ARG A 55 -13.30 27.71 24.01
C ARG A 55 -13.61 26.63 22.98
N HIS A 56 -13.20 26.82 21.72
CA HIS A 56 -13.37 25.82 20.68
C HIS A 56 -12.55 24.56 20.96
N ILE A 57 -11.26 24.70 21.31
CA ILE A 57 -10.36 23.59 21.65
C ILE A 57 -10.84 22.86 22.90
N THR A 58 -11.24 23.59 23.95
CA THR A 58 -11.74 22.97 25.20
C THR A 58 -13.06 22.22 24.99
N ARG A 59 -13.85 22.59 23.98
CA ARG A 59 -15.10 21.92 23.61
C ARG A 59 -14.88 20.69 22.72
N GLN A 60 -13.71 20.53 22.10
CA GLN A 60 -13.40 19.33 21.33
C GLN A 60 -13.28 18.14 22.30
N ASN A 61 -14.13 17.14 22.10
CA ASN A 61 -14.22 15.97 22.96
C ASN A 61 -13.08 14.98 22.66
N VAL A 62 -11.91 15.24 23.23
CA VAL A 62 -10.71 14.39 23.11
C VAL A 62 -11.01 12.94 23.50
N GLU A 63 -11.90 12.72 24.49
CA GLU A 63 -12.30 11.38 24.93
C GLU A 63 -13.07 10.62 23.86
N GLN A 64 -13.96 11.30 23.10
CA GLN A 64 -14.68 10.66 22.00
C GLN A 64 -13.73 10.23 20.88
N TYR A 65 -12.79 11.09 20.48
CA TYR A 65 -11.81 10.76 19.44
C TYR A 65 -10.89 9.62 19.88
N HIS A 66 -10.45 9.63 21.15
CA HIS A 66 -9.70 8.53 21.73
C HIS A 66 -10.49 7.21 21.69
N GLN A 67 -11.78 7.24 22.07
CA GLN A 67 -12.63 6.06 22.07
C GLN A 67 -12.80 5.46 20.68
N GLU A 68 -12.96 6.29 19.64
CA GLU A 68 -13.06 5.84 18.24
C GLU A 68 -11.77 5.16 17.75
N LEU A 69 -10.61 5.71 18.11
CA LEU A 69 -9.31 5.10 17.81
C LEU A 69 -9.12 3.78 18.55
N SER A 70 -9.43 3.72 19.85
CA SER A 70 -9.38 2.49 20.65
C SER A 70 -10.26 1.39 20.03
N ASN A 71 -11.50 1.71 19.66
CA ASN A 71 -12.40 0.75 18.99
C ASN A 71 -11.81 0.21 17.67
N THR A 72 -11.03 1.03 16.96
CA THR A 72 -10.36 0.61 15.72
C THR A 72 -9.22 -0.37 16.00
N VAL A 73 -8.44 -0.13 17.06
CA VAL A 73 -7.40 -1.05 17.54
C VAL A 73 -8.03 -2.40 17.94
N ASP A 74 -9.08 -2.38 18.74
CA ASP A 74 -9.77 -3.59 19.21
C ASP A 74 -10.36 -4.41 18.06
N LYS A 75 -10.83 -3.73 17.00
CA LYS A 75 -11.34 -4.39 15.80
C LYS A 75 -10.20 -5.05 15.01
N TRP A 76 -9.10 -4.33 14.81
CA TRP A 76 -7.93 -4.87 14.11
C TRP A 76 -7.34 -6.08 14.84
N GLU A 77 -7.25 -6.03 16.17
CA GLU A 77 -6.75 -7.13 17.00
C GLU A 77 -7.61 -8.39 16.81
N ARG A 78 -8.93 -8.26 17.00
CA ARG A 78 -9.88 -9.37 16.81
C ARG A 78 -9.77 -9.99 15.41
N GLN A 79 -9.77 -9.16 14.37
CA GLN A 79 -9.64 -9.64 12.99
C GLN A 79 -8.30 -10.34 12.73
N SER A 80 -7.22 -9.88 13.36
CA SER A 80 -5.89 -10.47 13.21
C SER A 80 -5.81 -11.85 13.86
N ILE A 81 -6.36 -11.99 15.08
CA ILE A 81 -6.46 -13.26 15.80
C ILE A 81 -7.32 -14.25 15.00
N ASP A 82 -8.49 -13.83 14.54
CA ASP A 82 -9.40 -14.67 13.76
C ASP A 82 -8.73 -15.19 12.48
N LYS A 83 -7.97 -14.33 11.79
CA LYS A 83 -7.25 -14.70 10.57
C LYS A 83 -6.17 -15.74 10.84
N ILE A 84 -5.40 -15.59 11.93
CA ILE A 84 -4.42 -16.59 12.36
C ILE A 84 -5.13 -17.92 12.65
N GLY A 85 -6.22 -17.88 13.41
CA GLY A 85 -7.00 -19.06 13.77
C GLY A 85 -7.50 -19.83 12.56
N GLN A 86 -8.16 -19.13 11.63
CA GLN A 86 -8.69 -19.72 10.39
C GLN A 86 -7.59 -20.38 9.55
N THR A 87 -6.45 -19.72 9.38
CA THR A 87 -5.33 -20.30 8.62
C THR A 87 -4.71 -21.50 9.33
N ALA A 88 -4.58 -21.47 10.66
CA ALA A 88 -4.09 -22.61 11.41
C ALA A 88 -5.04 -23.82 11.29
N ASP A 89 -6.35 -23.59 11.35
CA ASP A 89 -7.36 -24.65 11.21
C ASP A 89 -7.40 -25.23 9.80
N ASP A 90 -7.25 -24.40 8.77
CA ASP A 90 -7.13 -24.86 7.39
C ASP A 90 -5.89 -25.75 7.19
N ILE A 91 -4.73 -25.33 7.68
CA ILE A 91 -3.49 -26.13 7.62
C ILE A 91 -3.67 -27.46 8.37
N ARG A 92 -4.28 -27.45 9.56
CA ARG A 92 -4.56 -28.69 10.33
C ARG A 92 -5.50 -29.62 9.56
N TRP A 93 -6.52 -29.07 8.90
CA TRP A 93 -7.45 -29.84 8.08
C TRP A 93 -6.76 -30.44 6.86
N GLN A 94 -5.93 -29.67 6.15
CA GLN A 94 -5.13 -30.13 5.02
C GLN A 94 -4.17 -31.25 5.43
N LEU A 95 -3.44 -31.07 6.54
CA LEU A 95 -2.53 -32.07 7.08
C LEU A 95 -3.25 -33.39 7.37
N THR A 96 -4.40 -33.31 8.03
CA THR A 96 -5.24 -34.47 8.35
C THR A 96 -5.68 -35.18 7.07
N THR A 97 -6.16 -34.41 6.08
CA THR A 97 -6.68 -34.94 4.81
C THR A 97 -5.59 -35.61 3.99
N ILE A 98 -4.41 -35.00 3.86
CA ILE A 98 -3.28 -35.56 3.12
C ILE A 98 -2.80 -36.85 3.79
N THR A 99 -2.63 -36.84 5.12
CA THR A 99 -2.20 -38.01 5.89
C THR A 99 -3.20 -39.17 5.77
N GLN A 100 -4.51 -38.87 5.85
CA GLN A 100 -5.56 -39.88 5.68
C GLN A 100 -5.57 -40.47 4.25
N LYS A 101 -5.49 -39.62 3.22
CA LYS A 101 -5.42 -40.07 1.82
C LYS A 101 -4.21 -40.96 1.58
N TYR A 102 -3.06 -40.59 2.14
CA TYR A 102 -1.82 -41.36 2.05
C TYR A 102 -2.00 -42.77 2.65
N HIS A 103 -2.48 -42.84 3.89
CA HIS A 103 -2.75 -44.13 4.54
C HIS A 103 -3.81 -44.96 3.81
N HIS A 104 -4.86 -44.32 3.30
CA HIS A 104 -5.90 -44.99 2.55
C HIS A 104 -5.35 -45.66 1.28
N ASN A 105 -4.53 -44.93 0.51
CA ASN A 105 -3.91 -45.43 -0.71
C ASN A 105 -3.02 -46.66 -0.44
N ILE A 106 -2.18 -46.62 0.60
CA ILE A 106 -1.36 -47.77 0.99
C ILE A 106 -2.26 -48.97 1.35
N LYS A 107 -3.32 -48.75 2.13
CA LYS A 107 -4.25 -49.81 2.54
C LYS A 107 -5.01 -50.42 1.36
N GLU A 108 -5.46 -49.61 0.41
CA GLU A 108 -6.11 -50.11 -0.81
C GLU A 108 -5.15 -50.96 -1.65
N ASN A 109 -3.92 -50.49 -1.87
CA ASN A 109 -2.92 -51.26 -2.61
C ASN A 109 -2.58 -52.59 -1.92
N LEU A 110 -2.48 -52.61 -0.59
CA LEU A 110 -2.29 -53.86 0.16
C LEU A 110 -3.49 -54.80 0.01
N THR A 111 -4.71 -54.27 0.01
CA THR A 111 -5.93 -55.06 -0.17
C THR A 111 -5.98 -55.68 -1.57
N GLN A 112 -5.68 -54.90 -2.61
CA GLN A 112 -5.60 -55.38 -3.99
C GLN A 112 -4.52 -56.46 -4.15
N LEU A 113 -3.34 -56.25 -3.56
CA LEU A 113 -2.26 -57.23 -3.60
C LEU A 113 -2.66 -58.53 -2.89
N THR A 114 -3.34 -58.42 -1.74
CA THR A 114 -3.86 -59.57 -1.01
C THR A 114 -4.86 -60.37 -1.84
N GLN A 115 -5.76 -59.69 -2.56
CA GLN A 115 -6.71 -60.34 -3.47
C GLN A 115 -5.97 -61.07 -4.60
N GLN A 116 -5.00 -60.43 -5.25
CA GLN A 116 -4.20 -61.05 -6.31
C GLN A 116 -3.45 -62.31 -5.82
N LEU A 117 -2.82 -62.23 -4.65
CA LEU A 117 -2.10 -63.35 -4.05
C LEU A 117 -3.02 -64.53 -3.71
N ASN A 118 -4.19 -64.26 -3.12
CA ASN A 118 -5.17 -65.28 -2.80
C ASN A 118 -5.74 -65.93 -4.06
N GLN A 119 -6.02 -65.14 -5.10
CA GLN A 119 -6.53 -65.66 -6.35
C GLN A 119 -5.52 -66.57 -7.04
N ALA A 120 -4.27 -66.14 -7.18
CA ALA A 120 -3.20 -66.96 -7.75
C ALA A 120 -2.94 -68.26 -6.95
N ARG A 121 -3.11 -68.19 -5.62
CA ARG A 121 -3.02 -69.37 -4.74
C ARG A 121 -4.17 -70.35 -4.98
N CYS A 122 -5.41 -69.87 -5.15
CA CYS A 122 -6.58 -70.69 -5.44
C CYS A 122 -6.52 -71.31 -6.84
N ASP A 123 -6.10 -70.51 -7.83
CA ASP A 123 -6.06 -70.90 -9.24
C ASP A 123 -4.86 -71.83 -9.55
N GLY A 124 -3.90 -71.94 -8.62
CA GLY A 124 -2.68 -72.75 -8.78
C GLY A 124 -1.72 -72.26 -9.88
N ASN A 125 -2.06 -71.17 -10.54
CA ASN A 125 -1.37 -70.63 -11.71
C ASN A 125 -0.63 -69.36 -11.32
N PHE A 126 0.65 -69.50 -10.98
CA PHE A 126 1.56 -68.38 -10.83
C PHE A 126 2.91 -68.69 -11.48
N PHE A 127 3.53 -67.65 -12.02
CA PHE A 127 4.84 -67.74 -12.65
C PHE A 127 5.90 -67.02 -11.82
N GLU A 128 7.17 -67.37 -11.99
CA GLU A 128 8.29 -66.75 -11.28
C GLU A 128 8.31 -65.22 -11.44
N TYR A 129 7.91 -64.71 -12.61
CA TYR A 129 7.84 -63.27 -12.86
C TYR A 129 6.80 -62.57 -11.96
N GLN A 130 5.64 -63.20 -11.71
CA GLN A 130 4.59 -62.64 -10.85
C GLN A 130 5.02 -62.62 -9.39
N LEU A 131 5.73 -63.66 -8.94
CA LEU A 131 6.34 -63.70 -7.60
C LEU A 131 7.35 -62.57 -7.41
N LYS A 132 8.20 -62.31 -8.43
CA LYS A 132 9.13 -61.17 -8.42
C LYS A 132 8.37 -59.84 -8.38
N GLN A 133 7.31 -59.69 -9.17
CA GLN A 133 6.49 -58.48 -9.24
C GLN A 133 5.80 -58.17 -7.90
N TRP A 134 5.16 -59.16 -7.27
CA TRP A 134 4.52 -58.98 -5.97
C TRP A 134 5.53 -58.67 -4.87
N ARG A 135 6.71 -59.31 -4.87
CA ARG A 135 7.78 -59.00 -3.93
C ARG A 135 8.27 -57.56 -4.09
N ALA A 136 8.48 -57.09 -5.32
CA ALA A 136 8.84 -55.70 -5.58
C ALA A 136 7.74 -54.73 -5.11
N ARG A 137 6.47 -55.07 -5.32
CA ARG A 137 5.34 -54.22 -4.90
C ARG A 137 5.20 -54.13 -3.38
N ILE A 138 5.49 -55.19 -2.64
CA ILE A 138 5.56 -55.15 -1.16
C ILE A 138 6.71 -54.26 -0.69
N GLN A 139 7.88 -54.35 -1.33
CA GLN A 139 9.02 -53.52 -0.98
C GLN A 139 8.74 -52.04 -1.22
N GLU A 140 8.06 -51.71 -2.32
CA GLU A 140 7.67 -50.33 -2.62
C GLU A 140 6.64 -49.79 -1.62
N LEU A 141 5.61 -50.56 -1.27
CA LEU A 141 4.63 -50.15 -0.26
C LEU A 141 5.27 -49.99 1.13
N ARG A 142 6.27 -50.81 1.46
CA ARG A 142 7.07 -50.66 2.69
C ARG A 142 7.88 -49.36 2.67
N ARG A 143 8.58 -49.09 1.57
CA ARG A 143 9.34 -47.85 1.38
C ARG A 143 8.43 -46.62 1.51
N MET A 144 7.27 -46.63 0.87
CA MET A 144 6.26 -45.57 1.02
C MET A 144 5.81 -45.44 2.49
N SER A 145 5.51 -46.54 3.18
CA SER A 145 5.13 -46.47 4.60
C SER A 145 6.24 -45.91 5.51
N GLU A 146 7.49 -46.15 5.16
CA GLU A 146 8.67 -45.67 5.90
C GLU A 146 8.98 -44.19 5.55
N GLU A 147 8.67 -43.74 4.33
CA GLU A 147 8.82 -42.37 3.83
C GLU A 147 7.66 -41.42 4.23
N GLN A 148 7.03 -41.62 5.39
CA GLN A 148 6.06 -40.65 5.95
C GLN A 148 6.62 -39.21 6.06
N ASP A 149 7.95 -39.05 5.94
CA ASP A 149 8.70 -37.80 5.91
C ASP A 149 8.48 -36.93 4.65
N ASN A 150 7.72 -37.38 3.66
CA ASN A 150 7.44 -36.60 2.45
C ASN A 150 6.43 -35.45 2.65
N ILE A 151 5.73 -35.39 3.81
CA ILE A 151 4.88 -34.25 4.15
C ILE A 151 5.72 -33.21 4.88
N GLN A 152 6.18 -32.20 4.15
CA GLN A 152 6.96 -31.11 4.70
C GLN A 152 6.09 -29.87 4.89
N LEU A 153 6.11 -29.31 6.10
CA LEU A 153 5.58 -27.98 6.36
C LEU A 153 6.66 -26.96 6.03
N PHE A 154 6.38 -26.10 5.06
CA PHE A 154 7.26 -24.99 4.70
C PHE A 154 6.67 -23.68 5.21
N GLN A 155 7.50 -22.87 5.85
CA GLN A 155 7.16 -21.48 6.10
C GLN A 155 7.44 -20.68 4.82
N ILE A 156 6.39 -20.13 4.22
CA ILE A 156 6.53 -19.24 3.06
C ILE A 156 6.73 -17.84 3.61
N ASP A 157 7.97 -17.35 3.56
CA ASP A 157 8.32 -15.97 3.93
C ASP A 157 8.07 -15.06 2.73
N VAL A 158 6.81 -14.74 2.49
CA VAL A 158 6.42 -13.68 1.55
C VAL A 158 6.71 -12.35 2.25
N GLY A 159 7.54 -11.48 1.64
CA GLY A 159 7.93 -10.16 2.20
C GLY A 159 6.76 -9.21 2.54
N CYS A 160 5.52 -9.63 2.30
CA CYS A 160 4.31 -8.98 2.79
C CYS A 160 3.88 -9.60 4.13
N PRO A 161 3.70 -8.80 5.20
CA PRO A 161 3.28 -9.33 6.48
C PRO A 161 1.88 -9.92 6.39
N PHE A 162 1.73 -11.19 6.80
CA PHE A 162 0.45 -11.91 6.85
C PHE A 162 -0.62 -11.14 7.63
N ILE A 163 -0.18 -10.41 8.67
CA ILE A 163 -0.99 -9.50 9.47
C ILE A 163 -0.47 -8.07 9.24
N PRO A 164 -1.27 -7.18 8.64
CA PRO A 164 -0.85 -5.81 8.40
C PRO A 164 -0.65 -5.09 9.74
N LYS A 165 0.49 -4.42 9.91
CA LYS A 165 0.78 -3.65 11.13
C LYS A 165 -0.10 -2.41 11.20
N LEU A 166 -0.78 -2.19 12.33
CA LEU A 166 -1.44 -0.92 12.62
C LEU A 166 -0.41 0.09 13.13
N SER A 167 -0.36 1.27 12.53
CA SER A 167 0.48 2.38 12.98
C SER A 167 -0.38 3.60 13.29
N LEU A 168 -0.12 4.21 14.45
CA LEU A 168 -0.70 5.50 14.81
C LEU A 168 0.22 6.60 14.27
N VAL A 169 -0.29 7.40 13.33
CA VAL A 169 0.45 8.56 12.79
C VAL A 169 -0.20 9.82 13.36
N GLY A 170 0.46 10.41 14.36
CA GLY A 170 0.13 11.77 14.78
C GLY A 170 0.53 12.73 13.67
N LYS A 171 -0.40 13.56 13.19
CA LYS A 171 -0.07 14.69 12.29
C LYS A 171 0.63 15.81 13.08
N THR A 172 1.76 15.50 13.69
CA THR A 172 2.81 16.50 13.88
C THR A 172 3.58 16.53 12.59
N THR A 173 3.77 17.73 12.05
CA THR A 173 4.58 18.01 10.85
C THR A 173 5.94 17.32 10.94
N ASP A 174 6.03 16.09 10.49
CA ASP A 174 7.23 15.45 9.95
C ASP A 174 6.85 14.15 9.25
N ARG A 175 7.40 14.03 8.05
CA ARG A 175 7.01 13.12 6.97
C ARG A 175 7.32 11.67 7.30
N ILE A 176 6.32 10.82 7.50
CA ILE A 176 6.43 9.35 7.34
C ILE A 176 5.15 8.80 6.69
N THR A 177 5.37 7.84 5.80
CA THR A 177 4.52 7.37 4.72
C THR A 177 3.64 6.18 5.12
N PRO A 178 2.36 6.06 4.67
CA PRO A 178 1.49 4.94 5.03
C PRO A 178 1.44 3.82 3.97
N PHE A 179 1.57 2.57 4.44
CA PHE A 179 1.37 1.29 3.74
C PHE A 179 -0.11 0.90 3.68
N ILE A 180 -0.62 0.41 2.54
CA ILE A 180 -2.00 -0.11 2.38
C ILE A 180 -2.04 -1.35 1.45
N PRO A 181 -2.54 -2.54 1.89
CA PRO A 181 -2.71 -3.69 1.00
C PRO A 181 -4.18 -4.05 0.67
N ASN A 182 -4.32 -4.70 -0.50
CA ASN A 182 -5.38 -5.60 -1.03
C ASN A 182 -6.74 -5.03 -1.48
N TYR A 183 -6.91 -4.88 -2.80
CA TYR A 183 -8.20 -4.77 -3.49
C TYR A 183 -8.43 -5.99 -4.41
N LYS A 184 -9.65 -6.56 -4.38
CA LYS A 184 -10.11 -7.61 -5.32
C LYS A 184 -10.66 -6.99 -6.61
N TYR A 185 -10.46 -7.69 -7.74
CA TYR A 185 -10.63 -7.20 -9.13
C TYR A 185 -12.07 -7.23 -9.66
N LYS A 186 -12.36 -6.38 -10.66
CA LYS A 186 -13.57 -6.40 -11.49
C LYS A 186 -13.16 -6.51 -12.97
N TYR A 187 -13.67 -7.51 -13.68
CA TYR A 187 -13.45 -7.68 -15.13
C TYR A 187 -14.32 -6.67 -15.89
N GLU A 188 -13.74 -5.79 -16.70
CA GLU A 188 -14.47 -4.97 -17.67
C GLU A 188 -13.98 -5.35 -19.08
N LYS A 189 -14.85 -6.06 -19.83
CA LYS A 189 -14.63 -6.36 -21.24
C LYS A 189 -15.21 -5.20 -22.06
N ASN A 190 -14.36 -4.43 -22.73
CA ASN A 190 -14.82 -3.44 -23.71
C ASN A 190 -15.10 -4.16 -25.04
N GLU A 191 -16.35 -4.11 -25.51
CA GLU A 191 -16.82 -4.84 -26.70
C GLU A 191 -16.47 -4.17 -28.05
N SER A 192 -15.51 -3.24 -28.10
CA SER A 192 -15.33 -2.42 -29.32
C SER A 192 -13.90 -2.16 -29.78
N GLN A 193 -12.89 -2.91 -29.34
CA GLN A 193 -11.55 -2.84 -29.93
C GLN A 193 -10.76 -4.13 -29.67
N SER A 194 -9.95 -4.53 -30.66
CA SER A 194 -9.18 -5.77 -30.75
C SER A 194 -8.12 -6.00 -29.65
N ASP A 195 -8.02 -5.13 -28.65
CA ASP A 195 -7.04 -5.24 -27.58
C ASP A 195 -7.70 -5.81 -26.32
N ILE A 196 -7.52 -7.12 -26.10
CA ILE A 196 -7.92 -7.78 -24.85
C ILE A 196 -6.94 -7.33 -23.76
N GLY A 197 -7.32 -6.29 -23.00
CA GLY A 197 -6.49 -5.78 -21.90
C GLY A 197 -7.23 -5.77 -20.57
N LEU A 198 -6.57 -6.23 -19.51
CA LEU A 198 -7.07 -6.10 -18.14
C LEU A 198 -6.76 -4.70 -17.63
N ILE A 199 -7.79 -3.95 -17.21
CA ILE A 199 -7.64 -2.63 -16.61
C ILE A 199 -7.92 -2.72 -15.13
N PHE A 200 -6.97 -2.26 -14.32
CA PHE A 200 -7.12 -2.08 -12.89
C PHE A 200 -7.16 -0.60 -12.54
N ARG A 201 -8.26 -0.18 -11.90
CA ARG A 201 -8.43 1.16 -11.36
C ARG A 201 -8.62 1.05 -9.86
N TRP A 202 -7.75 1.71 -9.10
CA TRP A 202 -7.93 1.80 -7.66
C TRP A 202 -9.23 2.56 -7.34
N PRO A 203 -10.08 2.10 -6.41
CA PRO A 203 -11.31 2.81 -6.06
C PRO A 203 -11.04 4.20 -5.47
N SER A 204 -9.95 4.31 -4.72
CA SER A 204 -9.51 5.54 -4.06
C SER A 204 -8.99 6.56 -5.07
N ARG A 205 -9.22 7.82 -4.73
CA ARG A 205 -8.80 8.99 -5.51
C ARG A 205 -8.10 9.96 -4.57
N TYR A 206 -6.99 10.49 -5.03
CA TYR A 206 -6.09 11.27 -4.19
C TYR A 206 -6.05 12.71 -4.69
N SER A 207 -6.51 13.64 -3.86
CA SER A 207 -6.49 15.09 -4.12
C SER A 207 -5.41 15.82 -3.31
N SER A 208 -4.81 15.16 -2.32
CA SER A 208 -3.87 15.76 -1.37
C SER A 208 -3.15 14.66 -0.61
N GLY A 209 -2.00 14.97 -0.03
CA GLY A 209 -1.23 14.07 0.82
C GLY A 209 -0.36 13.08 0.07
N TYR A 210 0.28 12.22 0.85
CA TYR A 210 1.20 11.18 0.40
C TYR A 210 0.56 9.81 0.54
N HIS A 211 0.60 9.00 -0.52
CA HIS A 211 -0.05 7.69 -0.59
C HIS A 211 0.92 6.65 -1.13
N THR A 212 0.86 5.43 -0.62
CA THR A 212 1.65 4.30 -1.12
C THR A 212 0.78 3.10 -1.37
N LEU A 213 1.03 2.46 -2.52
CA LEU A 213 0.29 1.33 -3.02
C LEU A 213 1.27 0.22 -3.35
N CYS A 214 1.04 -0.97 -2.83
CA CYS A 214 1.83 -2.15 -3.16
C CYS A 214 1.02 -3.09 -4.04
N PHE A 215 1.62 -3.59 -5.11
CA PHE A 215 1.00 -4.59 -5.97
C PHE A 215 2.03 -5.57 -6.52
N LYS A 216 1.59 -6.81 -6.73
CA LYS A 216 2.39 -7.88 -7.31
C LYS A 216 1.95 -8.11 -8.74
N ILE A 217 2.90 -8.27 -9.65
CA ILE A 217 2.63 -8.67 -11.03
C ILE A 217 2.63 -10.20 -11.06
N GLU A 218 1.46 -10.79 -11.31
CA GLU A 218 1.26 -12.23 -11.52
C GLU A 218 0.76 -12.46 -12.95
N CYS A 219 1.55 -12.03 -13.93
CA CYS A 219 1.24 -12.23 -15.33
C CYS A 219 2.52 -12.58 -16.08
N ASP A 220 2.39 -13.41 -17.11
CA ASP A 220 3.50 -13.70 -18.02
C ASP A 220 3.92 -12.42 -18.76
N THR A 221 4.97 -11.78 -18.26
CA THR A 221 5.53 -10.55 -18.81
C THR A 221 6.23 -10.78 -20.14
N SER A 222 6.40 -12.02 -20.60
CA SER A 222 7.08 -12.30 -21.87
C SER A 222 6.27 -11.89 -23.10
N ASN A 223 4.93 -11.94 -23.02
CA ASN A 223 4.01 -11.62 -24.12
C ASN A 223 2.97 -10.55 -23.73
N SER A 224 3.23 -9.82 -22.65
CA SER A 224 2.30 -8.82 -22.12
C SER A 224 2.99 -7.50 -21.81
N THR A 225 2.37 -6.40 -22.23
CA THR A 225 2.76 -5.05 -21.83
C THR A 225 1.96 -4.63 -20.61
N VAL A 226 2.63 -4.33 -19.49
CA VAL A 226 2.01 -3.75 -18.30
C VAL A 226 2.31 -2.26 -18.25
N LEU A 227 1.27 -1.44 -18.16
CA LEU A 227 1.33 -0.01 -17.84
C LEU A 227 0.96 0.21 -16.39
N MET A 228 1.71 1.07 -15.69
CA MET A 228 1.47 1.41 -14.28
C MET A 228 1.70 2.90 -14.06
N GLY A 229 0.81 3.55 -13.32
CA GLY A 229 0.97 4.96 -12.99
C GLY A 229 -0.30 5.57 -12.42
N ILE A 230 -0.54 6.82 -12.77
CA ILE A 230 -1.73 7.58 -12.36
C ILE A 230 -2.43 8.17 -13.58
N ILE A 231 -3.73 8.42 -13.40
CA ILE A 231 -4.56 9.13 -14.37
C ILE A 231 -5.42 10.16 -13.65
N SER A 232 -5.70 11.30 -14.30
CA SER A 232 -6.64 12.28 -13.75
C SER A 232 -8.07 11.79 -13.89
N GLN A 233 -8.87 11.96 -12.83
CA GLN A 233 -10.30 11.64 -12.89
C GLN A 233 -11.08 12.59 -13.84
N ARG A 234 -10.57 13.78 -14.15
CA ARG A 234 -11.32 14.80 -14.90
C ARG A 234 -11.46 14.50 -16.39
N THR A 235 -10.98 13.36 -16.88
CA THR A 235 -10.99 13.05 -18.32
C THR A 235 -11.80 11.81 -18.64
N SER A 236 -12.89 12.01 -19.38
CA SER A 236 -13.72 10.99 -20.03
C SER A 236 -13.25 10.65 -21.47
N ALA A 237 -12.09 11.14 -21.89
CA ALA A 237 -11.77 11.23 -23.32
C ALA A 237 -11.19 9.96 -23.98
N SER A 238 -10.68 8.99 -23.22
CA SER A 238 -10.19 7.73 -23.81
C SER A 238 -10.02 6.66 -22.72
N THR A 239 -10.52 5.45 -22.98
CA THR A 239 -10.21 4.24 -22.20
C THR A 239 -8.78 3.74 -22.44
N ASP A 240 -8.11 4.26 -23.47
CA ASP A 240 -6.74 3.93 -23.82
C ASP A 240 -5.73 4.87 -23.13
N PRO A 241 -5.06 4.43 -22.04
CA PRO A 241 -4.00 5.20 -21.38
C PRO A 241 -2.86 5.63 -22.30
N TYR A 242 -2.60 4.94 -23.42
CA TYR A 242 -1.56 5.35 -24.38
C TYR A 242 -1.87 6.68 -25.08
N LYS A 243 -3.13 7.07 -25.12
CA LYS A 243 -3.58 8.29 -25.79
C LYS A 243 -4.23 9.25 -24.80
N ASN A 244 -4.28 8.89 -23.52
CA ASN A 244 -4.92 9.72 -22.53
C ASN A 244 -3.94 10.82 -22.09
N PRO A 245 -4.24 12.11 -22.38
CA PRO A 245 -3.33 13.22 -22.10
C PRO A 245 -3.11 13.44 -20.59
N THR A 246 -3.86 12.75 -19.74
CA THR A 246 -3.72 12.84 -18.28
C THR A 246 -3.07 11.62 -17.66
N PHE A 247 -2.62 10.64 -18.44
CA PHE A 247 -1.87 9.51 -17.91
C PHE A 247 -0.39 9.86 -17.74
N CYS A 248 0.16 9.54 -16.57
CA CYS A 248 1.58 9.58 -16.29
C CYS A 248 2.02 8.27 -15.63
N GLY A 249 3.09 7.65 -16.11
CA GLY A 249 3.52 6.36 -15.60
C GLY A 249 4.63 5.69 -16.39
N TRP A 250 4.75 4.38 -16.21
CA TRP A 250 5.78 3.53 -16.78
C TRP A 250 5.16 2.32 -17.47
N SER A 251 5.89 1.73 -18.41
CA SER A 251 5.53 0.43 -18.98
C SER A 251 6.65 -0.59 -18.89
N THR A 252 6.31 -1.87 -19.01
CA THR A 252 7.27 -2.97 -19.13
C THR A 252 8.11 -2.91 -20.41
N ASN A 253 7.80 -2.04 -21.38
CA ASN A 253 8.51 -1.90 -22.65
C ASN A 253 9.58 -0.81 -22.63
N ASN A 254 10.17 -0.49 -21.46
CA ASN A 254 11.15 0.59 -21.30
C ASN A 254 10.62 1.99 -21.68
N LEU A 255 9.31 2.21 -21.60
CA LEU A 255 8.72 3.52 -21.89
C LEU A 255 8.23 4.19 -20.61
N VAL A 256 8.45 5.49 -20.55
CA VAL A 256 7.84 6.40 -19.58
C VAL A 256 6.78 7.19 -20.32
N TYR A 257 5.59 7.29 -19.74
CA TYR A 257 4.50 8.09 -20.27
C TYR A 257 4.39 9.37 -19.46
N LEU A 258 4.47 10.51 -20.15
CA LEU A 258 4.16 11.82 -19.60
C LEU A 258 3.01 12.41 -20.41
N HIS A 259 1.87 12.58 -19.76
CA HIS A 259 0.68 13.13 -20.40
C HIS A 259 0.26 12.33 -21.66
N GLY A 260 0.29 11.00 -21.55
CA GLY A 260 -0.01 10.09 -22.65
C GLY A 260 1.06 10.03 -23.76
N VAL A 261 2.16 10.77 -23.66
CA VAL A 261 3.25 10.72 -24.66
C VAL A 261 4.34 9.76 -24.18
N PRO A 262 4.72 8.74 -24.96
CA PRO A 262 5.80 7.82 -24.61
C PRO A 262 7.18 8.44 -24.83
N TYR A 263 8.08 8.20 -23.89
CA TYR A 263 9.50 8.57 -23.94
C TYR A 263 10.35 7.34 -23.64
N SER A 264 11.32 7.05 -24.50
CA SER A 264 12.34 6.02 -24.24
C SER A 264 13.50 6.59 -23.43
N ASN A 265 14.08 5.78 -22.53
CA ASN A 265 15.23 6.13 -21.69
C ASN A 265 15.05 7.40 -20.81
N PHE A 266 13.80 7.83 -20.57
CA PHE A 266 13.53 8.97 -19.71
C PHE A 266 13.98 8.68 -18.28
N ASN A 267 14.76 9.59 -17.67
CA ASN A 267 15.36 9.41 -16.34
C ASN A 267 16.09 8.06 -16.15
N ASN A 268 16.72 7.55 -17.22
CA ASN A 268 17.38 6.24 -17.22
C ASN A 268 16.46 5.07 -16.83
N TYR A 269 15.14 5.21 -17.03
CA TYR A 269 14.18 4.13 -16.78
C TYR A 269 14.53 2.92 -17.62
N ARG A 270 14.74 1.78 -16.94
CA ARG A 270 14.94 0.47 -17.56
C ARG A 270 14.06 -0.55 -16.87
N THR A 271 13.21 -1.19 -17.67
CA THR A 271 12.43 -2.33 -17.25
C THR A 271 13.37 -3.48 -16.89
N ASN A 272 13.24 -3.96 -15.66
CA ASN A 272 13.76 -5.26 -15.26
C ASN A 272 12.64 -5.99 -14.53
N ILE A 273 11.42 -5.80 -14.99
CA ILE A 273 10.19 -6.33 -14.39
C ILE A 273 10.10 -7.81 -14.73
N LYS A 274 9.91 -8.65 -13.71
CA LYS A 274 9.72 -10.09 -13.84
C LYS A 274 8.40 -10.52 -13.23
N ASP A 275 7.87 -11.66 -13.69
CA ASP A 275 6.74 -12.30 -13.02
C ASP A 275 7.07 -12.56 -11.55
N GLY A 276 6.10 -12.28 -10.69
CA GLY A 276 6.23 -12.32 -9.24
C GLY A 276 6.83 -11.06 -8.59
N ASP A 277 7.30 -10.08 -9.36
CA ASP A 277 7.84 -8.84 -8.79
C ASP A 277 6.76 -8.03 -8.04
N ILE A 278 7.16 -7.45 -6.91
CA ILE A 278 6.35 -6.55 -6.11
C ILE A 278 6.81 -5.11 -6.38
N PHE A 279 5.84 -4.24 -6.64
CA PHE A 279 6.05 -2.82 -6.88
C PHE A 279 5.34 -1.98 -5.83
N GLN A 280 6.04 -0.93 -5.42
CA GLN A 280 5.51 0.14 -4.61
C GLN A 280 5.31 1.39 -5.49
N LEU A 281 4.06 1.76 -5.73
CA LEU A 281 3.67 3.03 -6.33
C LEU A 281 3.39 4.05 -5.23
N THR A 282 4.24 5.05 -5.15
CA THR A 282 4.09 6.22 -4.29
C THR A 282 3.48 7.36 -5.08
N ILE A 283 2.55 8.08 -4.45
CA ILE A 283 1.85 9.23 -5.01
C ILE A 283 1.90 10.36 -3.99
N ASP A 284 2.63 11.43 -4.28
CA ASP A 284 2.64 12.65 -3.48
C ASP A 284 1.85 13.73 -4.21
N CYS A 285 0.61 13.95 -3.80
CA CYS A 285 -0.27 14.94 -4.40
C CYS A 285 0.14 16.38 -4.05
N ASP A 286 0.84 16.58 -2.93
CA ASP A 286 1.21 17.90 -2.43
C ASP A 286 2.48 18.41 -3.11
N GLN A 287 3.44 17.51 -3.33
CA GLN A 287 4.68 17.78 -4.07
C GLN A 287 4.58 17.45 -5.57
N THR A 288 3.43 16.94 -6.00
CA THR A 288 3.10 16.67 -7.40
C THR A 288 4.05 15.69 -8.10
N PHE A 289 4.37 14.57 -7.47
CA PHE A 289 5.17 13.51 -8.09
C PHE A 289 4.62 12.11 -7.80
N ILE A 290 5.10 11.15 -8.59
CA ILE A 290 4.88 9.72 -8.37
C ILE A 290 6.22 8.98 -8.41
N CYS A 291 6.35 7.93 -7.60
CA CYS A 291 7.53 7.05 -7.63
C CYS A 291 7.12 5.59 -7.77
N LEU A 292 7.81 4.85 -8.61
CA LEU A 292 7.67 3.40 -8.75
C LEU A 292 8.95 2.73 -8.25
N THR A 293 8.84 1.92 -7.20
CA THR A 293 9.96 1.15 -6.65
C THR A 293 9.71 -0.34 -6.85
N ASN A 294 10.68 -1.05 -7.42
CA ASN A 294 10.67 -2.51 -7.49
C ASN A 294 11.38 -3.06 -6.25
N GLU A 295 10.69 -3.89 -5.47
CA GLU A 295 11.25 -4.42 -4.22
C GLU A 295 12.44 -5.37 -4.45
N ARG A 296 12.42 -6.17 -5.53
CA ARG A 296 13.50 -7.12 -5.82
C ARG A 296 14.79 -6.43 -6.25
N THR A 297 14.70 -5.37 -7.06
CA THR A 297 15.89 -4.67 -7.56
C THR A 297 16.28 -3.46 -6.72
N CYS A 298 15.43 -3.04 -5.78
CA CYS A 298 15.54 -1.79 -5.04
C CYS A 298 15.65 -0.55 -5.95
N GLN A 299 15.25 -0.65 -7.22
CA GLN A 299 15.29 0.48 -8.14
C GLN A 299 14.04 1.33 -7.98
N THR A 300 14.23 2.63 -7.82
CA THR A 300 13.16 3.62 -7.73
C THR A 300 13.23 4.56 -8.92
N TYR A 301 12.08 4.77 -9.55
CA TYR A 301 11.90 5.73 -10.64
C TYR A 301 10.90 6.80 -10.22
N GLU A 302 11.25 8.06 -10.45
CA GLU A 302 10.42 9.21 -10.07
C GLU A 302 9.96 9.98 -11.31
N LEU A 303 8.71 10.44 -11.28
CA LEU A 303 8.14 11.35 -12.27
C LEU A 303 7.47 12.53 -11.57
N THR A 304 7.93 13.74 -11.88
CA THR A 304 7.19 14.96 -11.56
C THR A 304 5.99 15.09 -12.49
N VAL A 305 4.82 15.37 -11.94
CA VAL A 305 3.55 15.41 -12.66
C VAL A 305 3.08 16.86 -12.80
N ASN A 306 2.99 17.34 -14.03
CA ASN A 306 2.42 18.65 -14.29
C ASN A 306 0.90 18.63 -14.08
N THR A 307 0.44 19.25 -12.99
CA THR A 307 -0.99 19.30 -12.61
C THR A 307 -1.87 20.13 -13.56
N ALA A 308 -1.28 20.99 -14.40
CA ALA A 308 -2.02 21.69 -15.45
C ALA A 308 -2.45 20.73 -16.57
N ARG A 309 -1.68 19.66 -16.81
CA ARG A 309 -1.96 18.62 -17.82
C ARG A 309 -2.58 17.35 -17.22
N CYS A 310 -2.21 16.98 -15.99
CA CYS A 310 -2.81 15.88 -15.24
C CYS A 310 -3.38 16.41 -13.90
N PRO A 311 -4.58 17.01 -13.91
CA PRO A 311 -5.13 17.64 -12.72
C PRO A 311 -5.58 16.62 -11.67
N LEU A 312 -5.59 17.04 -10.40
CA LEU A 312 -6.17 16.26 -9.30
C LEU A 312 -7.70 16.15 -9.43
N PRO A 313 -8.34 15.08 -8.89
CA PRO A 313 -7.72 13.98 -8.17
C PRO A 313 -7.07 12.94 -9.08
N TRP A 314 -6.00 12.34 -8.59
CA TRP A 314 -5.31 11.24 -9.25
C TRP A 314 -5.88 9.90 -8.83
N GLN A 315 -6.05 9.02 -9.81
CA GLN A 315 -6.44 7.64 -9.61
C GLN A 315 -5.28 6.74 -10.06
N PRO A 316 -4.81 5.81 -9.21
CA PRO A 316 -3.84 4.82 -9.63
C PRO A 316 -4.42 3.91 -10.71
N HIS A 317 -3.62 3.65 -11.73
CA HIS A 317 -4.03 2.96 -12.94
C HIS A 317 -2.98 1.92 -13.32
N VAL A 318 -3.41 0.66 -13.48
CA VAL A 318 -2.59 -0.41 -14.03
C VAL A 318 -3.35 -1.04 -15.20
N ARG A 319 -2.68 -1.28 -16.32
CA ARG A 319 -3.28 -1.95 -17.49
C ARG A 319 -2.34 -3.02 -17.99
N ILE A 320 -2.85 -4.23 -18.20
CA ILE A 320 -2.12 -5.33 -18.82
C ILE A 320 -2.69 -5.51 -20.22
N LEU A 321 -1.82 -5.59 -21.21
CA LEU A 321 -2.16 -5.83 -22.60
C LEU A 321 -1.46 -7.10 -23.03
N THR A 322 -2.22 -8.10 -23.45
CA THR A 322 -1.67 -9.31 -24.05
C THR A 322 -1.51 -9.08 -25.54
N ASP A 323 -0.33 -9.34 -26.09
CA ASP A 323 -0.15 -9.31 -27.53
C ASP A 323 -0.94 -10.47 -28.15
N SER A 324 -1.98 -10.15 -28.92
CA SER A 324 -2.70 -11.15 -29.70
C SER A 324 -1.87 -11.52 -30.92
N TYR A 325 -1.33 -12.74 -30.92
CA TYR A 325 -0.79 -13.39 -32.12
C TYR A 325 -1.89 -13.67 -33.16
#